data_AF-A0A3C1VG36-F1
#
_entry.id   AF-A0A3C1VG36-F1
#
_cell.length_a   1.000
_cell.length_b   1.000
_cell.length_c   1.000
_cell.angle_alpha   90.00
_cell.angle_beta   90.00
_cell.angle_gamma   90.00
#
_symmetry.space_group_name_H-M   'P 1'
#
loop_
_entity.id
_entity.type
_entity.pdbx_description
1 polymer ?
#
loop_
_entity_poly.entity_id
_entity_poly.type
_entity_poly.pdbx_seq_one_letter_code
_entity_poly.pdbx_strand_id
1 'polypeptide(L)'
;MQSLFSGGAIFYTLDGSQPDFSGTPYTGSFVISTTSTLRAIAYSSDFSQSVLSAPLNIIVIPTFYLFTYAPGGGSIVLNPATQPYASNSVVTAIALPDSGWTFIGWSGDATGTNPTNNITMNGDKNVQAVFGTTLSTTVAGSGALLAYPIAPLYAYGATVQITPVPNPGNYFGLWGNAASGNQNPLYFAVTTANPTVSSLFAALPVNQVALTVIYGAGGYVAVNPSANKYPVGNTNVLTAVPDIGQQFVGWSGDVNSTANPPSLVMNTSKVVTANFTGLNLGSIKQGTNMIFTWPTNSTEDFVLQSSSNLGSSAVWNTVTPSPVVAGGTYVVTNSMSGTSKFFRLMYPW
;
A
#
# COMPACT_ATOMS: atom_id res chain seq x y z
N MET A 1 -15.52 -7.72 -50.56
CA MET A 1 -16.03 -8.92 -51.24
C MET A 1 -16.23 -8.58 -52.71
N GLN A 2 -16.05 -9.53 -53.62
CA GLN A 2 -16.20 -9.30 -55.07
C GLN A 2 -16.91 -10.49 -55.72
N SER A 3 -17.62 -10.24 -56.81
CA SER A 3 -18.38 -11.23 -57.58
C SER A 3 -18.05 -11.11 -59.07
N LEU A 4 -18.24 -12.20 -59.81
CA LEU A 4 -18.16 -12.22 -61.28
C LEU A 4 -19.43 -11.64 -61.94
N PHE A 5 -20.51 -11.46 -61.19
CA PHE A 5 -21.74 -10.85 -61.68
C PHE A 5 -21.63 -9.32 -61.68
N SER A 6 -21.38 -8.74 -62.85
CA SER A 6 -21.40 -7.28 -63.03
C SER A 6 -22.78 -6.71 -62.70
N GLY A 7 -22.83 -5.69 -61.83
CA GLY A 7 -24.08 -5.08 -61.38
C GLY A 7 -24.94 -5.96 -60.46
N GLY A 8 -24.42 -7.11 -60.01
CA GLY A 8 -25.09 -8.03 -59.09
C GLY A 8 -25.06 -7.56 -57.63
N ALA A 9 -25.90 -8.18 -56.79
CA ALA A 9 -25.98 -7.91 -55.36
C ALA A 9 -25.27 -8.99 -54.55
N ILE A 10 -24.61 -8.62 -53.45
CA ILE A 10 -23.96 -9.57 -52.52
C ILE A 10 -24.62 -9.41 -51.14
N PHE A 11 -24.97 -10.54 -50.51
CA PHE A 11 -25.48 -10.60 -49.14
C PHE A 11 -24.58 -11.49 -48.29
N TYR A 12 -24.49 -11.21 -47.00
CA TYR A 12 -23.60 -11.95 -46.09
C TYR A 12 -24.18 -12.15 -44.69
N THR A 13 -23.58 -13.11 -43.98
CA THR A 13 -23.80 -13.43 -42.57
C THR A 13 -22.44 -13.58 -41.87
N LEU A 14 -22.38 -13.31 -40.57
CA LEU A 14 -21.15 -13.40 -39.75
C LEU A 14 -21.22 -14.51 -38.69
N ASP A 15 -22.36 -15.16 -38.54
CA ASP A 15 -22.62 -16.23 -37.59
C ASP A 15 -22.48 -17.64 -38.20
N GLY A 16 -22.08 -17.73 -39.47
CA GLY A 16 -21.95 -18.99 -40.21
C GLY A 16 -23.26 -19.54 -40.79
N SER A 17 -24.40 -18.92 -40.52
CA SER A 17 -25.67 -19.27 -41.18
C SER A 17 -25.57 -19.02 -42.69
N GLN A 18 -26.38 -19.72 -43.50
CA GLN A 18 -26.35 -19.51 -44.95
C GLN A 18 -27.03 -18.15 -45.28
N PRO A 19 -26.35 -17.21 -45.96
CA PRO A 19 -26.96 -15.95 -46.36
C PRO A 19 -27.95 -16.15 -47.51
N ASP A 20 -28.98 -15.31 -47.53
CA ASP A 20 -29.94 -15.20 -48.64
C ASP A 20 -30.25 -13.71 -48.92
N PHE A 21 -31.19 -13.45 -49.83
CA PHE A 21 -31.58 -12.10 -50.27
C PHE A 21 -32.29 -11.26 -49.18
N SER A 22 -32.65 -11.86 -48.04
CA SER A 22 -33.20 -11.16 -46.87
C SER A 22 -32.12 -10.78 -45.85
N GLY A 23 -30.88 -11.23 -46.07
CA GLY A 23 -29.72 -11.00 -45.21
C GLY A 23 -29.12 -9.58 -45.32
N THR A 24 -27.92 -9.43 -44.77
CA THR A 24 -27.24 -8.11 -44.76
C THR A 24 -26.59 -7.85 -46.12
N PRO A 25 -26.93 -6.78 -46.85
CA PRO A 25 -26.32 -6.45 -48.14
C PRO A 25 -24.89 -5.92 -47.96
N TYR A 26 -23.99 -6.32 -48.85
CA TYR A 26 -22.64 -5.77 -48.92
C TYR A 26 -22.62 -4.51 -49.78
N THR A 27 -22.46 -3.36 -49.12
CA THR A 27 -22.46 -2.02 -49.76
C THR A 27 -21.07 -1.37 -49.81
N GLY A 28 -20.07 -1.96 -49.14
CA GLY A 28 -18.71 -1.44 -49.07
C GLY A 28 -17.86 -2.20 -48.05
N SER A 29 -16.58 -1.84 -47.92
CA SER A 29 -15.69 -2.40 -46.89
C SER A 29 -16.23 -2.16 -45.48
N PHE A 30 -16.09 -3.13 -44.58
CA PHE A 30 -16.47 -3.04 -43.18
C PHE A 30 -15.43 -3.75 -42.30
N VAL A 31 -15.48 -3.47 -40.99
CA VAL A 31 -14.58 -4.05 -39.99
C VAL A 31 -15.30 -5.18 -39.25
N ILE A 32 -14.60 -6.30 -39.01
CA ILE A 32 -15.06 -7.38 -38.14
C ILE A 32 -14.26 -7.29 -36.85
N SER A 33 -14.94 -6.94 -35.76
CA SER A 33 -14.33 -6.72 -34.44
C SER A 33 -14.39 -7.95 -33.52
N THR A 34 -15.10 -9.01 -33.93
CA THR A 34 -15.25 -10.25 -33.17
C THR A 34 -15.02 -11.47 -34.05
N THR A 35 -14.51 -12.55 -33.46
CA THR A 35 -14.36 -13.83 -34.16
C THR A 35 -15.71 -14.26 -34.75
N SER A 36 -15.73 -14.51 -36.06
CA SER A 36 -16.94 -14.66 -36.87
C SER A 36 -16.71 -15.66 -38.00
N THR A 37 -17.77 -16.30 -38.48
CA THR A 37 -17.74 -17.12 -39.71
C THR A 37 -18.47 -16.36 -40.81
N LEU A 38 -17.71 -15.76 -41.71
CA LEU A 38 -18.25 -15.02 -42.85
C LEU A 38 -18.72 -16.00 -43.93
N ARG A 39 -19.98 -15.87 -44.33
CA ARG A 39 -20.51 -16.50 -45.55
C ARG A 39 -21.15 -15.42 -46.41
N ALA A 40 -21.02 -15.53 -47.72
CA ALA A 40 -21.61 -14.58 -48.66
C ALA A 40 -22.27 -15.30 -49.84
N ILE A 41 -23.37 -14.76 -50.35
CA ILE A 41 -24.01 -15.17 -51.60
C ILE A 41 -24.05 -13.98 -52.54
N ALA A 42 -23.70 -14.19 -53.81
CA ALA A 42 -23.83 -13.19 -54.86
C ALA A 42 -24.95 -13.59 -55.81
N TYR A 43 -25.80 -12.63 -56.16
CA TYR A 43 -26.85 -12.76 -57.17
C TYR A 43 -26.48 -11.93 -58.39
N SER A 44 -26.79 -12.47 -59.57
CA SER A 44 -26.74 -11.73 -60.85
C SER A 44 -27.73 -10.56 -60.86
N SER A 45 -27.50 -9.56 -61.72
CA SER A 45 -28.34 -8.35 -61.78
C SER A 45 -29.79 -8.64 -62.21
N ASP A 46 -30.03 -9.75 -62.89
CA ASP A 46 -31.35 -10.24 -63.28
C ASP A 46 -31.90 -11.34 -62.35
N PHE A 47 -31.16 -11.66 -61.28
CA PHE A 47 -31.46 -12.69 -60.28
C PHE A 47 -31.62 -14.12 -60.83
N SER A 48 -31.20 -14.39 -62.07
CA SER A 48 -31.30 -15.72 -62.70
C SER A 48 -30.27 -16.72 -62.16
N GLN A 49 -29.16 -16.21 -61.65
CA GLN A 49 -28.03 -16.97 -61.12
C GLN A 49 -27.62 -16.48 -59.75
N SER A 50 -27.16 -17.40 -58.91
CA SER A 50 -26.52 -17.11 -57.64
C SER A 50 -25.29 -18.00 -57.40
N VAL A 51 -24.34 -17.51 -56.62
CA VAL A 51 -23.16 -18.29 -56.20
C VAL A 51 -22.90 -18.04 -54.72
N LEU A 52 -22.78 -19.14 -53.97
CA LEU A 52 -22.49 -19.14 -52.54
C LEU A 52 -20.99 -19.30 -52.31
N SER A 53 -20.41 -18.48 -51.43
CA SER A 53 -19.01 -18.60 -51.02
C SER A 53 -18.82 -19.78 -50.07
N ALA A 54 -17.60 -20.34 -50.07
CA ALA A 54 -17.16 -21.16 -48.94
C ALA A 54 -17.15 -20.32 -47.65
N PRO A 55 -17.36 -20.92 -46.46
CA PRO A 55 -17.22 -20.22 -45.19
C PRO A 55 -15.78 -19.73 -44.98
N LEU A 56 -15.64 -18.48 -44.53
CA LEU A 56 -14.38 -17.89 -44.11
C LEU A 56 -14.39 -17.67 -42.60
N ASN A 57 -13.58 -18.44 -41.87
CA ASN A 57 -13.44 -18.27 -40.43
C ASN A 57 -12.44 -17.15 -40.13
N ILE A 58 -12.91 -16.12 -39.43
CA ILE A 58 -12.13 -14.94 -39.06
C ILE A 58 -11.92 -15.00 -37.55
N ILE A 59 -10.66 -15.10 -37.13
CA ILE A 59 -10.29 -15.12 -35.71
C ILE A 59 -9.76 -13.73 -35.34
N VAL A 60 -10.44 -13.07 -34.42
CA VAL A 60 -9.99 -11.81 -33.82
C VAL A 60 -9.46 -12.13 -32.44
N ILE A 61 -8.17 -11.89 -32.20
CA ILE A 61 -7.54 -12.10 -30.90
C ILE A 61 -7.40 -10.73 -30.23
N PRO A 62 -8.06 -10.49 -29.08
CA PRO A 62 -7.87 -9.25 -28.32
C PRO A 62 -6.40 -9.07 -27.94
N THR A 63 -5.96 -7.82 -27.82
CA THR A 63 -4.59 -7.50 -27.38
C THR A 63 -4.60 -6.65 -26.11
N PHE A 64 -3.63 -6.86 -25.24
CA PHE A 64 -3.50 -6.18 -23.94
C PHE A 64 -2.11 -5.58 -23.73
N TYR A 65 -2.01 -4.55 -22.89
CA TYR A 65 -0.77 -3.90 -22.50
C TYR A 65 -0.27 -4.38 -21.13
N LEU A 66 1.06 -4.45 -20.98
CA LEU A 66 1.71 -4.72 -19.69
C LEU A 66 2.54 -3.52 -19.27
N PHE A 67 2.07 -2.80 -18.26
CA PHE A 67 2.80 -1.69 -17.66
C PHE A 67 3.75 -2.24 -16.60
N THR A 68 5.04 -1.95 -16.71
CA THR A 68 6.03 -2.32 -15.70
C THR A 68 6.58 -1.10 -14.99
N TYR A 69 6.85 -1.24 -13.69
CA TYR A 69 7.38 -0.15 -12.87
C TYR A 69 8.45 -0.65 -11.89
N ALA A 70 9.58 0.05 -11.83
CA ALA A 70 10.61 -0.15 -10.83
C ALA A 70 10.97 1.23 -10.25
N PRO A 71 10.58 1.54 -8.99
CA PRO A 71 10.83 2.86 -8.40
C PRO A 71 12.31 3.27 -8.35
N GLY A 72 13.19 2.27 -8.28
CA GLY A 72 14.65 2.39 -8.23
C GLY A 72 15.31 1.09 -7.77
N GLY A 73 16.64 1.03 -7.84
CA GLY A 73 17.43 -0.14 -7.42
C GLY A 73 17.49 -1.30 -8.41
N GLY A 74 16.96 -1.10 -9.62
CA GLY A 74 16.99 -2.08 -10.69
C GLY A 74 16.05 -1.73 -11.84
N SER A 75 15.92 -2.65 -12.78
CA SER A 75 15.08 -2.53 -13.97
C SER A 75 14.30 -3.80 -14.26
N ILE A 76 13.32 -3.71 -15.15
CA ILE A 76 12.52 -4.85 -15.62
C ILE A 76 12.72 -4.99 -17.12
N VAL A 77 13.01 -6.21 -17.58
CA VAL A 77 13.07 -6.58 -18.99
C VAL A 77 11.92 -7.53 -19.31
N LEU A 78 11.26 -7.31 -20.45
CA LEU A 78 10.15 -8.14 -20.92
C LEU A 78 10.58 -9.02 -22.08
N ASN A 79 10.10 -10.26 -22.08
CA ASN A 79 10.22 -11.18 -23.19
C ASN A 79 8.88 -11.88 -23.46
N PRO A 80 8.22 -11.66 -24.60
CA PRO A 80 8.62 -10.75 -25.68
C PRO A 80 8.56 -9.26 -25.27
N ALA A 81 9.43 -8.42 -25.83
CA ALA A 81 9.52 -7.01 -25.48
C ALA A 81 8.46 -6.12 -26.17
N THR A 82 7.95 -6.57 -27.32
CA THR A 82 7.05 -5.77 -28.17
C THR A 82 5.60 -5.89 -27.69
N GLN A 83 4.96 -4.75 -27.47
CA GLN A 83 3.54 -4.63 -27.12
C GLN A 83 2.71 -4.17 -28.33
N PRO A 84 1.38 -4.42 -28.35
CA PRO A 84 0.58 -5.12 -27.34
C PRO A 84 0.66 -6.65 -27.48
N TYR A 85 0.22 -7.36 -26.45
CA TYR A 85 0.28 -8.82 -26.37
C TYR A 85 -1.08 -9.45 -26.67
N ALA A 86 -1.09 -10.53 -27.47
CA ALA A 86 -2.30 -11.29 -27.75
C ALA A 86 -2.91 -11.90 -26.46
N SER A 87 -4.23 -11.95 -26.38
CA SER A 87 -4.95 -12.56 -25.27
C SER A 87 -4.50 -14.00 -25.03
N ASN A 88 -4.30 -14.35 -23.75
CA ASN A 88 -3.75 -15.62 -23.26
C ASN A 88 -2.28 -15.91 -23.63
N SER A 89 -1.57 -15.00 -24.30
CA SER A 89 -0.12 -15.12 -24.43
C SER A 89 0.57 -14.96 -23.08
N VAL A 90 1.77 -15.50 -22.94
CA VAL A 90 2.59 -15.40 -21.73
C VAL A 90 3.77 -14.47 -22.01
N VAL A 91 3.95 -13.48 -21.14
CA VAL A 91 5.09 -12.55 -21.15
C VAL A 91 5.95 -12.85 -19.94
N THR A 92 7.23 -13.12 -20.16
CA THR A 92 8.21 -13.27 -19.09
C THR A 92 8.77 -11.91 -18.70
N ALA A 93 8.55 -11.50 -17.46
CA ALA A 93 9.20 -10.35 -16.84
C ALA A 93 10.43 -10.80 -16.05
N ILE A 94 11.56 -10.12 -16.25
CA ILE A 94 12.84 -10.41 -15.61
C ILE A 94 13.28 -9.15 -14.86
N ALA A 95 13.41 -9.26 -13.54
CA ALA A 95 13.96 -8.22 -12.68
C ALA A 95 15.49 -8.27 -12.67
N LEU A 96 16.12 -7.14 -12.95
CA LEU A 96 17.57 -6.96 -12.97
C LEU A 96 17.97 -5.95 -11.89
N PRO A 97 18.46 -6.40 -10.72
CA PRO A 97 18.93 -5.50 -9.68
C PRO A 97 20.16 -4.71 -10.13
N ASP A 98 20.23 -3.43 -9.75
CA ASP A 98 21.45 -2.63 -9.89
C ASP A 98 22.51 -3.08 -8.87
N SER A 99 23.75 -2.64 -9.04
CA SER A 99 24.84 -2.98 -8.11
C SER A 99 24.50 -2.55 -6.67
N GLY A 100 24.65 -3.50 -5.73
CA GLY A 100 24.34 -3.29 -4.31
C GLY A 100 22.85 -3.39 -3.94
N TRP A 101 21.97 -3.64 -4.92
CA TRP A 101 20.56 -3.94 -4.72
C TRP A 101 20.26 -5.43 -4.91
N THR A 102 19.16 -5.88 -4.30
CA THR A 102 18.66 -7.25 -4.39
C THR A 102 17.18 -7.24 -4.71
N PHE A 103 16.74 -8.10 -5.62
CA PHE A 103 15.32 -8.27 -5.90
C PHE A 103 14.60 -8.86 -4.68
N ILE A 104 13.57 -8.16 -4.18
CA ILE A 104 12.74 -8.60 -3.06
C ILE A 104 11.54 -9.40 -3.57
N GLY A 105 10.84 -8.88 -4.58
CA GLY A 105 9.63 -9.50 -5.08
C GLY A 105 8.84 -8.63 -6.06
N TRP A 106 7.80 -9.24 -6.62
CA TRP A 106 6.84 -8.59 -7.50
C TRP A 106 5.61 -8.10 -6.72
N SER A 107 5.01 -7.00 -7.17
CA SER A 107 3.73 -6.47 -6.70
C SER A 107 2.84 -6.02 -7.87
N GLY A 108 1.57 -5.72 -7.58
CA GLY A 108 0.55 -5.43 -8.58
C GLY A 108 -0.11 -6.70 -9.11
N ASP A 109 -0.18 -6.84 -10.43
CA ASP A 109 -0.76 -8.01 -11.12
C ASP A 109 0.19 -9.22 -11.22
N ALA A 110 1.35 -9.14 -10.56
CA ALA A 110 2.28 -10.25 -10.36
C ALA A 110 2.70 -10.34 -8.89
N THR A 111 3.07 -11.54 -8.46
CA THR A 111 3.52 -11.81 -7.09
C THR A 111 4.68 -12.81 -7.09
N GLY A 112 5.34 -12.95 -5.93
CA GLY A 112 6.41 -13.92 -5.70
C GLY A 112 7.79 -13.28 -5.69
N THR A 113 8.78 -14.10 -5.31
CA THR A 113 10.17 -13.69 -5.03
C THR A 113 11.17 -14.21 -6.08
N ASN A 114 10.70 -14.91 -7.12
CA ASN A 114 11.54 -15.30 -8.24
C ASN A 114 11.79 -14.06 -9.14
N PRO A 115 13.05 -13.69 -9.43
CA PRO A 115 13.36 -12.56 -10.31
C PRO A 115 12.86 -12.74 -11.74
N THR A 116 12.45 -13.95 -12.13
CA THR A 116 11.75 -14.23 -13.39
C THR A 116 10.30 -14.62 -13.11
N ASN A 117 9.35 -13.92 -13.74
CA ASN A 117 7.91 -14.15 -13.57
C ASN A 117 7.21 -14.28 -14.93
N ASN A 118 6.34 -15.29 -15.07
CA ASN A 118 5.55 -15.50 -16.28
C ASN A 118 4.14 -14.95 -16.09
N ILE A 119 3.78 -13.96 -16.91
CA ILE A 119 2.53 -13.20 -16.81
C ILE A 119 1.63 -13.58 -17.98
N THR A 120 0.47 -14.19 -17.69
CA THR A 120 -0.54 -14.50 -18.72
C THR A 120 -1.40 -13.28 -19.02
N MET A 121 -1.42 -12.82 -20.27
CA MET A 121 -2.13 -11.61 -20.70
C MET A 121 -3.63 -11.88 -20.94
N ASN A 122 -4.43 -11.78 -19.88
CA ASN A 122 -5.89 -11.91 -19.91
C ASN A 122 -6.65 -10.59 -19.70
N GLY A 123 -5.92 -9.48 -19.72
CA GLY A 123 -6.37 -8.11 -19.50
C GLY A 123 -5.13 -7.20 -19.51
N ASP A 124 -5.33 -5.89 -19.52
CA ASP A 124 -4.23 -4.96 -19.24
C ASP A 124 -3.71 -5.19 -17.82
N LYS A 125 -2.39 -5.11 -17.64
CA LYS A 125 -1.73 -5.44 -16.37
C LYS A 125 -0.73 -4.38 -15.93
N ASN A 126 -0.58 -4.22 -14.63
CA ASN A 126 0.45 -3.39 -14.01
C ASN A 126 1.29 -4.24 -13.05
N VAL A 127 2.59 -4.34 -13.32
CA VAL A 127 3.53 -5.15 -12.54
C VAL A 127 4.68 -4.29 -12.05
N GLN A 128 4.95 -4.38 -10.75
CA GLN A 128 6.05 -3.67 -10.11
C GLN A 128 7.12 -4.65 -9.63
N ALA A 129 8.39 -4.34 -9.89
CA ALA A 129 9.53 -4.99 -9.25
C ALA A 129 9.98 -4.16 -8.04
N VAL A 130 10.15 -4.83 -6.89
CA VAL A 130 10.65 -4.23 -5.67
C VAL A 130 12.09 -4.70 -5.45
N PHE A 131 13.01 -3.74 -5.37
CA PHE A 131 14.41 -3.98 -5.04
C PHE A 131 14.73 -3.38 -3.68
N GLY A 132 15.61 -4.03 -2.93
CA GLY A 132 16.08 -3.52 -1.65
C GLY A 132 17.58 -3.69 -1.42
N THR A 133 18.07 -2.94 -0.45
CA THR A 133 19.49 -2.90 -0.06
C THR A 133 19.62 -3.03 1.45
N THR A 134 20.81 -3.43 1.91
CA THR A 134 21.16 -3.35 3.33
C THR A 134 21.36 -1.90 3.75
N LEU A 135 21.10 -1.60 5.02
CA LEU A 135 21.43 -0.34 5.69
C LEU A 135 22.37 -0.67 6.85
N SER A 136 23.56 -0.08 6.86
CA SER A 136 24.53 -0.26 7.94
C SER A 136 24.54 0.95 8.87
N THR A 137 24.88 0.73 10.13
CA THR A 137 25.08 1.79 11.10
C THR A 137 26.45 1.69 11.76
N THR A 138 27.06 2.83 12.08
CA THR A 138 28.27 2.86 12.90
C THR A 138 28.17 3.90 14.00
N VAL A 139 28.83 3.63 15.12
CA VAL A 139 28.77 4.46 16.32
C VAL A 139 30.18 4.91 16.70
N ALA A 140 30.36 6.23 16.81
CA ALA A 140 31.53 6.84 17.44
C ALA A 140 31.16 7.40 18.81
N GLY A 141 32.00 7.20 19.82
CA GLY A 141 31.71 7.56 21.21
C GLY A 141 30.89 6.49 21.94
N SER A 142 30.19 6.88 23.01
CA SER A 142 29.50 5.95 23.90
C SER A 142 27.97 6.05 23.77
N GLY A 143 27.40 5.11 23.02
CA GLY A 143 25.96 4.97 22.80
C GLY A 143 25.64 3.81 21.87
N ALA A 144 24.39 3.76 21.42
CA ALA A 144 23.89 2.79 20.45
C ALA A 144 22.92 3.46 19.46
N LEU A 145 22.63 2.79 18.34
CA LEU A 145 21.61 3.19 17.40
C LEU A 145 20.52 2.11 17.35
N LEU A 146 19.26 2.54 17.43
CA LEU A 146 18.09 1.70 17.21
C LEU A 146 17.47 2.08 15.88
N ALA A 147 17.21 1.10 15.02
CA ALA A 147 16.55 1.31 13.73
C ALA A 147 15.13 0.74 13.76
N TYR A 148 14.19 1.43 13.13
CA TYR A 148 12.82 0.98 12.98
C TYR A 148 12.24 1.40 11.60
N PRO A 149 11.58 0.51 10.84
CA PRO A 149 11.48 -0.94 11.08
C PRO A 149 12.85 -1.63 10.96
N ILE A 150 13.02 -2.80 11.57
CA ILE A 150 14.20 -3.65 11.38
C ILE A 150 13.93 -4.59 10.22
N ALA A 151 14.76 -4.53 9.17
CA ALA A 151 14.65 -5.41 8.01
C ALA A 151 16.05 -5.81 7.51
N PRO A 152 16.22 -7.03 6.95
CA PRO A 152 17.48 -7.43 6.33
C PRO A 152 17.75 -6.64 5.03
N LEU A 153 16.70 -6.26 4.32
CA LEU A 153 16.73 -5.39 3.15
C LEU A 153 15.63 -4.34 3.27
N TYR A 154 15.96 -3.11 2.94
CA TYR A 154 15.02 -2.01 2.84
C TYR A 154 14.74 -1.73 1.37
N ALA A 155 13.45 -1.73 0.99
CA ALA A 155 13.04 -1.40 -0.36
C ALA A 155 13.49 0.02 -0.75
N TYR A 156 13.73 0.27 -2.03
CA TYR A 156 14.02 1.62 -2.52
C TYR A 156 12.92 2.60 -2.09
N GLY A 157 13.33 3.74 -1.52
CA GLY A 157 12.45 4.77 -0.99
C GLY A 157 11.88 4.47 0.40
N ALA A 158 12.16 3.30 1.00
CA ALA A 158 11.75 3.02 2.37
C ALA A 158 12.38 4.03 3.33
N THR A 159 11.59 4.51 4.29
CA THR A 159 12.07 5.40 5.34
C THR A 159 12.33 4.59 6.61
N VAL A 160 13.52 4.75 7.18
CA VAL A 160 13.95 4.10 8.42
C VAL A 160 14.15 5.17 9.47
N GLN A 161 13.43 5.05 10.59
CA GLN A 161 13.68 5.85 11.78
C GLN A 161 14.91 5.31 12.50
N ILE A 162 15.90 6.16 12.73
CA ILE A 162 17.12 5.83 13.46
C ILE A 162 17.16 6.70 14.73
N THR A 163 17.07 6.05 15.88
CA THR A 163 17.06 6.68 17.20
C THR A 163 18.40 6.44 17.90
N PRO A 164 19.19 7.49 18.17
CA PRO A 164 20.38 7.38 18.98
C PRO A 164 20.04 7.23 20.47
N VAL A 165 20.70 6.28 21.11
CA VAL A 165 20.57 5.98 22.54
C VAL A 165 21.92 6.21 23.20
N PRO A 166 22.18 7.40 23.77
CA PRO A 166 23.43 7.66 24.47
C PRO A 166 23.55 6.79 25.73
N ASN A 167 24.74 6.28 26.00
CA ASN A 167 25.01 5.64 27.29
C ASN A 167 25.01 6.70 28.42
N PRO A 168 24.84 6.31 29.69
CA PRO A 168 24.93 7.23 30.82
C PRO A 168 26.17 8.14 30.75
N GLY A 169 25.98 9.43 31.02
CA GLY A 169 27.04 10.43 30.93
C GLY A 169 27.33 10.96 29.51
N ASN A 170 26.59 10.53 28.48
CA ASN A 170 26.78 10.98 27.10
C ASN A 170 25.49 11.54 26.49
N TYR A 171 25.63 12.25 25.37
CA TYR A 171 24.52 12.74 24.55
C TYR A 171 24.82 12.54 23.06
N PHE A 172 23.75 12.54 22.25
CA PHE A 172 23.88 12.48 20.79
C PHE A 172 24.34 13.82 20.22
N GLY A 173 25.45 13.80 19.49
CA GLY A 173 26.03 14.99 18.85
C GLY A 173 25.45 15.23 17.47
N LEU A 174 25.83 14.38 16.50
CA LEU A 174 25.49 14.54 15.08
C LEU A 174 25.56 13.23 14.30
N TRP A 175 24.93 13.24 13.12
CA TRP A 175 24.97 12.19 12.11
C TRP A 175 26.11 12.40 11.11
N GLY A 176 26.60 11.30 10.52
CA GLY A 176 27.62 11.31 9.47
C GLY A 176 27.42 10.21 8.42
N ASN A 177 28.34 10.19 7.45
CA ASN A 177 28.27 9.37 6.23
C ASN A 177 27.03 9.67 5.39
N ALA A 178 26.11 8.70 5.24
CA ALA A 178 24.92 8.88 4.40
C ALA A 178 23.91 9.90 4.96
N ALA A 179 24.10 10.36 6.20
CA ALA A 179 23.28 11.38 6.85
C ALA A 179 24.15 12.52 7.40
N SER A 180 23.50 13.62 7.79
CA SER A 180 24.15 14.77 8.42
C SER A 180 23.20 15.49 9.38
N GLY A 181 23.71 16.50 10.09
CA GLY A 181 22.93 17.27 11.06
C GLY A 181 22.78 16.57 12.40
N ASN A 182 21.90 17.09 13.26
CA ASN A 182 21.75 16.66 14.66
C ASN A 182 20.29 16.41 15.05
N GLN A 183 19.38 16.27 14.08
CA GLN A 183 17.98 15.97 14.33
C GLN A 183 17.84 14.58 14.95
N ASN A 184 16.98 14.45 15.96
CA ASN A 184 16.81 13.22 16.72
C ASN A 184 15.31 13.00 17.02
N PRO A 185 14.70 11.90 16.54
CA PRO A 185 15.30 10.84 15.72
C PRO A 185 15.59 11.28 14.28
N LEU A 186 16.35 10.48 13.53
CA LEU A 186 16.57 10.65 12.08
C LEU A 186 15.58 9.81 11.29
N TYR A 187 14.90 10.41 10.33
CA TYR A 187 14.09 9.69 9.33
C TYR A 187 14.89 9.58 8.02
N PHE A 188 15.55 8.44 7.82
CA PHE A 188 16.46 8.21 6.70
C PHE A 188 15.76 7.49 5.54
N ALA A 189 15.71 8.12 4.36
CA ALA A 189 15.17 7.52 3.15
C ALA A 189 16.24 6.71 2.39
N VAL A 190 15.99 5.42 2.20
CA VAL A 190 16.91 4.48 1.53
C VAL A 190 16.80 4.63 0.02
N THR A 191 17.66 5.47 -0.56
CA THR A 191 17.65 5.80 -2.00
C THR A 191 18.95 5.45 -2.73
N THR A 192 19.97 5.02 -1.99
CA THR A 192 21.28 4.62 -2.52
C THR A 192 21.62 3.21 -2.06
N ALA A 193 22.55 2.54 -2.75
CA ALA A 193 22.98 1.18 -2.41
C ALA A 193 23.88 1.17 -1.17
N ASN A 194 23.68 0.17 -0.31
CA ASN A 194 24.43 -0.12 0.91
C ASN A 194 24.81 1.11 1.76
N PRO A 195 23.87 2.04 2.07
CA PRO A 195 24.19 3.23 2.83
C PRO A 195 24.70 2.87 4.22
N THR A 196 25.65 3.67 4.71
CA THR A 196 26.10 3.63 6.10
C THR A 196 25.71 4.93 6.78
N VAL A 197 24.89 4.85 7.83
CA VAL A 197 24.54 5.99 8.68
C VAL A 197 25.35 5.94 9.96
N SER A 198 26.11 7.00 10.24
CA SER A 198 26.97 7.06 11.42
C SER A 198 26.48 8.05 12.45
N SER A 199 26.76 7.80 13.72
CA SER A 199 26.51 8.73 14.81
C SER A 199 27.77 9.05 15.60
N LEU A 200 27.80 10.25 16.18
CA LEU A 200 28.80 10.67 17.15
C LEU A 200 28.12 10.99 18.49
N PHE A 201 28.57 10.35 19.55
CA PHE A 201 28.21 10.64 20.93
C PHE A 201 29.36 11.36 21.64
N ALA A 202 29.03 12.32 22.49
CA ALA A 202 29.99 13.06 23.30
C ALA A 202 29.57 13.07 24.78
N ALA A 203 30.54 13.27 25.67
CA ALA A 203 30.29 13.39 27.10
C ALA A 203 29.36 14.58 27.38
N LEU A 204 28.41 14.39 28.31
CA LEU A 204 27.52 15.45 28.78
C LEU A 204 28.34 16.52 29.51
N PRO A 205 28.13 17.82 29.19
CA PRO A 205 28.64 18.90 30.02
C PRO A 205 28.07 18.83 31.44
N VAL A 206 28.76 19.47 32.39
CA VAL A 206 28.28 19.61 33.77
C VAL A 206 26.87 20.21 33.78
N ASN A 207 26.01 19.68 34.66
CA ASN A 207 24.60 20.07 34.81
C ASN A 207 23.73 19.84 33.57
N GLN A 208 24.11 18.93 32.67
CA GLN A 208 23.28 18.51 31.55
C GLN A 208 22.94 17.02 31.60
N VAL A 209 21.79 16.69 31.03
CA VAL A 209 21.24 15.33 30.92
C VAL A 209 20.65 15.11 29.53
N ALA A 210 20.59 13.86 29.09
CA ALA A 210 20.05 13.48 27.78
C ALA A 210 18.68 12.82 27.91
N LEU A 211 17.78 13.10 26.97
CA LEU A 211 16.50 12.39 26.84
C LEU A 211 16.52 11.55 25.57
N THR A 212 16.25 10.25 25.71
CA THR A 212 15.98 9.35 24.59
C THR A 212 14.50 9.00 24.61
N VAL A 213 13.83 9.21 23.47
CA VAL A 213 12.43 8.80 23.31
C VAL A 213 12.37 7.70 22.25
N ILE A 214 11.86 6.54 22.65
CA ILE A 214 11.73 5.35 21.80
C ILE A 214 10.27 5.15 21.45
N TYR A 215 9.98 4.90 20.17
CA TYR A 215 8.69 4.47 19.68
C TYR A 215 8.91 3.65 18.39
N GLY A 216 8.05 2.67 18.18
CA GLY A 216 8.07 1.80 16.99
C GLY A 216 6.91 2.14 16.04
N ALA A 217 6.31 1.11 15.44
CA ALA A 217 5.10 1.31 14.63
C ALA A 217 3.95 1.82 15.48
N GLY A 218 3.08 2.58 14.80
CA GLY A 218 1.76 2.90 15.26
C GLY A 218 1.63 4.26 15.91
N GLY A 219 2.66 5.09 15.79
CA GLY A 219 2.62 6.50 16.15
C GLY A 219 4.01 7.11 16.18
N TYR A 220 4.05 8.38 16.58
CA TYR A 220 5.27 9.10 16.89
C TYR A 220 5.15 9.86 18.21
N VAL A 221 6.27 10.42 18.67
CA VAL A 221 6.29 11.28 19.87
C VAL A 221 6.87 12.63 19.52
N ALA A 222 6.09 13.68 19.78
CA ALA A 222 6.55 15.05 19.77
C ALA A 222 7.19 15.41 21.13
N VAL A 223 8.35 16.05 21.10
CA VAL A 223 9.11 16.47 22.28
C VAL A 223 9.24 17.99 22.28
N ASN A 224 8.83 18.64 23.37
CA ASN A 224 8.92 20.09 23.52
C ASN A 224 9.48 20.51 24.91
N PRO A 225 10.58 21.29 24.98
CA PRO A 225 11.45 21.68 23.88
C PRO A 225 12.22 20.47 23.32
N SER A 226 12.53 20.49 22.02
CA SER A 226 13.37 19.47 21.37
C SER A 226 14.84 19.87 21.40
N ALA A 227 15.66 19.01 21.99
CA ALA A 227 17.12 19.11 22.04
C ALA A 227 17.76 17.73 22.31
N ASN A 228 19.05 17.60 22.02
CA ASN A 228 19.81 16.38 22.33
C ASN A 228 20.33 16.32 23.77
N LYS A 229 20.23 17.43 24.50
CA LYS A 229 20.64 17.57 25.90
C LYS A 229 19.89 18.73 26.54
N TYR A 230 19.66 18.61 27.85
CA TYR A 230 18.86 19.55 28.63
C TYR A 230 19.58 19.91 29.93
N PRO A 231 19.41 21.12 30.46
CA PRO A 231 19.80 21.44 31.83
C PRO A 231 19.09 20.52 32.83
N VAL A 232 19.77 20.15 33.91
CA VAL A 232 19.14 19.43 35.03
C VAL A 232 17.98 20.27 35.58
N GLY A 233 16.83 19.62 35.81
CA GLY A 233 15.60 20.24 36.28
C GLY A 233 14.68 20.76 35.16
N ASN A 234 15.09 20.67 33.89
CA ASN A 234 14.22 21.03 32.77
C ASN A 234 12.96 20.15 32.74
N THR A 235 11.81 20.75 32.44
CA THR A 235 10.56 20.01 32.19
C THR A 235 10.36 19.86 30.69
N ASN A 236 10.17 18.62 30.22
CA ASN A 236 9.89 18.32 28.83
C ASN A 236 8.46 17.80 28.69
N VAL A 237 7.73 18.28 27.70
CA VAL A 237 6.40 17.79 27.34
C VAL A 237 6.58 16.74 26.24
N LEU A 238 6.14 15.51 26.53
CA LEU A 238 6.08 14.43 25.54
C LEU A 238 4.63 14.23 25.12
N THR A 239 4.35 14.33 23.83
CA THR A 239 3.02 14.07 23.28
C THR A 239 3.10 12.89 22.34
N ALA A 240 2.52 11.76 22.75
CA ALA A 240 2.36 10.60 21.89
C ALA A 240 1.22 10.85 20.91
N VAL A 241 1.47 10.60 19.63
CA VAL A 241 0.51 10.81 18.53
C VAL A 241 0.37 9.47 17.80
N PRO A 242 -0.69 8.69 18.07
CA PRO A 242 -0.93 7.44 17.36
C PRO A 242 -1.14 7.65 15.86
N ASP A 243 -0.69 6.69 15.06
CA ASP A 243 -1.03 6.63 13.64
C ASP A 243 -2.52 6.24 13.46
N ILE A 244 -3.05 6.43 12.25
CA ILE A 244 -4.43 6.04 11.91
C ILE A 244 -4.65 4.55 12.23
N GLY A 245 -5.72 4.27 12.98
CA GLY A 245 -6.10 2.91 13.37
C GLY A 245 -5.25 2.36 14.53
N GLN A 246 -4.50 3.20 15.23
CA GLN A 246 -3.73 2.87 16.43
C GLN A 246 -4.23 3.68 17.62
N GLN A 247 -3.84 3.24 18.81
CA GLN A 247 -4.11 3.92 20.07
C GLN A 247 -2.85 3.96 20.93
N PHE A 248 -2.70 5.02 21.72
CA PHE A 248 -1.66 5.13 22.72
C PHE A 248 -2.02 4.28 23.94
N VAL A 249 -1.11 3.41 24.37
CA VAL A 249 -1.31 2.54 25.54
C VAL A 249 -0.76 3.20 26.80
N GLY A 250 0.43 3.80 26.70
CA GLY A 250 1.14 4.35 27.83
C GLY A 250 2.64 4.50 27.58
N TRP A 251 3.29 5.21 28.50
CA TRP A 251 4.73 5.37 28.59
C TRP A 251 5.33 4.28 29.46
N SER A 252 6.52 3.80 29.09
CA SER A 252 7.34 2.88 29.87
C SER A 252 8.82 3.30 29.91
N GLY A 253 9.62 2.61 30.72
CA GLY A 253 11.05 2.94 30.95
C GLY A 253 11.21 3.83 32.17
N ASP A 254 11.89 4.96 32.02
CA ASP A 254 12.10 5.92 33.12
C ASP A 254 10.84 6.73 33.47
N VAL A 255 9.78 6.60 32.68
CA VAL A 255 8.43 7.11 32.95
C VAL A 255 7.44 5.97 32.75
N ASN A 256 6.60 5.71 33.75
CA ASN A 256 5.51 4.73 33.66
C ASN A 256 4.18 5.45 33.91
N SER A 257 3.44 5.72 32.83
CA SER A 257 2.21 6.53 32.91
C SER A 257 1.29 6.25 31.73
N THR A 258 -0.02 6.25 31.96
CA THR A 258 -1.02 6.25 30.88
C THR A 258 -1.43 7.66 30.46
N ALA A 259 -0.95 8.69 31.16
CA ALA A 259 -1.24 10.08 30.83
C ALA A 259 -0.47 10.52 29.58
N ASN A 260 -1.14 11.27 28.71
CA ASN A 260 -0.55 11.87 27.53
C ASN A 260 -0.91 13.37 27.52
N PRO A 261 0.01 14.28 27.89
CA PRO A 261 1.42 14.05 28.20
C PRO A 261 1.68 13.46 29.61
N PRO A 262 2.84 12.80 29.84
CA PRO A 262 3.26 12.36 31.17
C PRO A 262 3.94 13.50 31.94
N SER A 263 4.00 13.36 33.28
CA SER A 263 4.86 14.22 34.10
C SER A 263 6.33 13.81 33.94
N LEU A 264 7.17 14.72 33.47
CA LEU A 264 8.58 14.46 33.18
C LEU A 264 9.47 15.65 33.56
N VAL A 265 10.37 15.42 34.51
CA VAL A 265 11.43 16.36 34.90
C VAL A 265 12.80 15.70 34.70
N MET A 266 13.69 16.42 34.02
CA MET A 266 15.03 15.95 33.65
C MET A 266 16.02 16.10 34.80
N ASN A 267 15.93 15.22 35.81
CA ASN A 267 16.90 15.15 36.92
C ASN A 267 18.13 14.28 36.62
N THR A 268 17.98 13.30 35.73
CA THR A 268 19.03 12.42 35.21
C THR A 268 18.84 12.28 33.70
N SER A 269 19.79 11.66 33.00
CA SER A 269 19.49 11.17 31.64
C SER A 269 18.35 10.15 31.73
N LYS A 270 17.44 10.17 30.75
CA LYS A 270 16.23 9.33 30.72
C LYS A 270 16.02 8.67 29.37
N VAL A 271 15.50 7.46 29.40
CA VAL A 271 14.99 6.70 28.27
C VAL A 271 13.51 6.42 28.50
N VAL A 272 12.67 6.98 27.63
CA VAL A 272 11.20 6.87 27.72
C VAL A 272 10.69 6.22 26.45
N THR A 273 9.82 5.22 26.59
CA THR A 273 9.23 4.51 25.46
C THR A 273 7.74 4.81 25.37
N ALA A 274 7.23 5.23 24.21
CA ALA A 274 5.80 5.27 23.94
C ALA A 274 5.34 3.93 23.38
N ASN A 275 4.27 3.39 23.94
CA ASN A 275 3.70 2.12 23.51
C ASN A 275 2.37 2.38 22.79
N PHE A 276 2.24 1.82 21.59
CA PHE A 276 1.04 1.89 20.76
C PHE A 276 0.51 0.48 20.52
N THR A 277 -0.79 0.38 20.26
CA THR A 277 -1.44 -0.87 19.83
C THR A 277 -2.52 -0.56 18.82
N GLY A 278 -2.97 -1.58 18.08
CA GLY A 278 -4.08 -1.43 17.15
C GLY A 278 -5.34 -0.95 17.86
N LEU A 279 -6.11 -0.09 17.20
CA LEU A 279 -7.40 0.35 17.69
C LEU A 279 -8.34 -0.85 17.76
N ASN A 280 -8.86 -1.14 18.95
CA ASN A 280 -9.76 -2.26 19.18
C ASN A 280 -11.17 -1.73 19.47
N LEU A 281 -12.15 -2.26 18.72
CA LEU A 281 -13.56 -2.06 19.04
C LEU A 281 -13.98 -3.08 20.11
N GLY A 282 -14.06 -2.61 21.34
CA GLY A 282 -14.63 -3.38 22.44
C GLY A 282 -16.13 -3.58 22.24
N SER A 283 -16.64 -4.74 22.65
CA SER A 283 -18.08 -5.00 22.65
C SER A 283 -18.46 -5.87 23.86
N ILE A 284 -19.47 -5.44 24.62
CA ILE A 284 -19.96 -6.17 25.79
C ILE A 284 -21.48 -6.25 25.71
N LYS A 285 -22.03 -7.44 25.97
CA LYS A 285 -23.47 -7.63 26.14
C LYS A 285 -23.87 -7.25 27.57
N GLN A 286 -24.84 -6.35 27.71
CA GLN A 286 -25.45 -5.97 28.99
C GLN A 286 -26.98 -6.07 28.88
N GLY A 287 -27.55 -7.12 29.46
CA GLY A 287 -28.98 -7.40 29.34
C GLY A 287 -29.40 -7.59 27.87
N THR A 288 -30.33 -6.76 27.41
CA THR A 288 -30.83 -6.73 26.02
C THR A 288 -30.03 -5.78 25.12
N ASN A 289 -28.97 -5.14 25.61
CA ASN A 289 -28.15 -4.20 24.84
C ASN A 289 -26.75 -4.75 24.55
N MET A 290 -26.18 -4.34 23.43
CA MET A 290 -24.75 -4.36 23.13
C MET A 290 -24.18 -2.97 23.42
N ILE A 291 -23.07 -2.95 24.15
CA ILE A 291 -22.29 -1.75 24.40
C ILE A 291 -21.00 -1.88 23.60
N PHE A 292 -20.78 -0.95 22.69
CA PHE A 292 -19.54 -0.83 21.92
C PHE A 292 -18.68 0.26 22.50
N THR A 293 -17.39 0.00 22.61
CA THR A 293 -16.44 0.94 23.21
C THR A 293 -15.16 1.05 22.39
N TRP A 294 -14.61 2.26 22.29
CA TRP A 294 -13.27 2.48 21.75
C TRP A 294 -12.62 3.72 22.38
N PRO A 295 -11.29 3.78 22.49
CA PRO A 295 -10.59 4.89 23.15
C PRO A 295 -10.85 6.25 22.50
N THR A 296 -10.82 7.32 23.29
CA THR A 296 -10.82 8.71 22.78
C THR A 296 -9.42 9.25 22.48
N ASN A 297 -8.38 8.44 22.69
CA ASN A 297 -6.98 8.86 22.55
C ASN A 297 -6.39 8.55 21.17
N SER A 298 -7.21 8.14 20.20
CA SER A 298 -6.84 8.21 18.78
C SER A 298 -6.81 9.66 18.33
N THR A 299 -5.96 10.00 17.37
CA THR A 299 -5.90 11.35 16.76
C THR A 299 -7.13 11.68 15.92
N GLU A 300 -8.00 10.70 15.71
CA GLU A 300 -9.06 10.72 14.72
C GLU A 300 -10.43 10.40 15.33
N ASP A 301 -11.47 11.04 14.78
CA ASP A 301 -12.87 10.77 15.09
C ASP A 301 -13.40 9.57 14.30
N PHE A 302 -13.17 8.37 14.83
CA PHE A 302 -13.75 7.15 14.27
C PHE A 302 -15.27 7.10 14.47
N VAL A 303 -15.99 6.69 13.42
CA VAL A 303 -17.42 6.47 13.44
C VAL A 303 -17.71 4.97 13.50
N LEU A 304 -18.59 4.56 14.42
CA LEU A 304 -19.09 3.19 14.47
C LEU A 304 -20.08 2.96 13.32
N GLN A 305 -19.82 1.98 12.47
CA GLN A 305 -20.70 1.56 11.40
C GLN A 305 -21.19 0.12 11.59
N SER A 306 -22.35 -0.19 11.03
CA SER A 306 -22.88 -1.55 10.98
C SER A 306 -23.34 -1.93 9.57
N SER A 307 -23.30 -3.23 9.30
CA SER A 307 -23.82 -3.84 8.07
C SER A 307 -24.46 -5.21 8.36
N SER A 308 -25.39 -5.66 7.52
CA SER A 308 -26.01 -6.99 7.62
C SER A 308 -25.21 -8.09 6.90
N ASN A 309 -24.20 -7.72 6.11
CA ASN A 309 -23.32 -8.63 5.37
C ASN A 309 -21.85 -8.18 5.41
N LEU A 310 -20.95 -9.06 4.94
CA LEU A 310 -19.53 -8.78 4.75
C LEU A 310 -19.18 -8.89 3.26
N GLY A 311 -18.08 -8.27 2.85
CA GLY A 311 -17.56 -8.31 1.48
C GLY A 311 -17.65 -6.97 0.75
N SER A 312 -17.27 -6.95 -0.52
CA SER A 312 -17.22 -5.75 -1.36
C SER A 312 -18.60 -5.13 -1.65
N SER A 313 -19.68 -5.91 -1.53
CA SER A 313 -21.06 -5.44 -1.67
C SER A 313 -21.70 -4.98 -0.35
N ALA A 314 -20.97 -5.01 0.77
CA ALA A 314 -21.50 -4.62 2.06
C ALA A 314 -21.74 -3.09 2.12
N VAL A 315 -22.99 -2.71 2.39
CA VAL A 315 -23.35 -1.32 2.65
C VAL A 315 -23.22 -1.05 4.14
N TRP A 316 -22.35 -0.12 4.49
CA TRP A 316 -22.06 0.25 5.88
C TRP A 316 -22.79 1.53 6.25
N ASN A 317 -23.56 1.49 7.33
CA ASN A 317 -24.33 2.63 7.82
C ASN A 317 -23.83 3.03 9.20
N THR A 318 -23.79 4.34 9.47
CA THR A 318 -23.46 4.87 10.80
C THR A 318 -24.45 4.35 11.83
N VAL A 319 -23.91 3.86 12.95
CA VAL A 319 -24.70 3.37 14.09
C VAL A 319 -25.21 4.56 14.89
N THR A 320 -26.50 4.52 15.23
CA THR A 320 -27.15 5.47 16.14
C THR A 320 -27.48 4.81 17.48
N PRO A 321 -27.47 5.52 18.61
CA PRO A 321 -27.11 6.93 18.75
C PRO A 321 -25.61 7.19 18.57
N SER A 322 -25.23 8.45 18.35
CA SER A 322 -23.83 8.88 18.33
C SER A 322 -23.11 8.50 19.63
N PRO A 323 -21.80 8.22 19.58
CA PRO A 323 -21.03 7.86 20.76
C PRO A 323 -21.04 8.96 21.82
N VAL A 324 -21.12 8.56 23.08
CA VAL A 324 -20.91 9.45 24.23
C VAL A 324 -19.55 9.14 24.85
N VAL A 325 -18.87 10.16 25.37
CA VAL A 325 -17.57 9.96 26.04
C VAL A 325 -17.79 9.66 27.52
N ALA A 326 -17.28 8.53 28.00
CA ALA A 326 -17.26 8.16 29.41
C ALA A 326 -15.88 7.61 29.77
N GLY A 327 -15.20 8.24 30.74
CA GLY A 327 -13.91 7.78 31.24
C GLY A 327 -12.81 7.65 30.17
N GLY A 328 -12.75 8.56 29.20
CA GLY A 328 -11.75 8.54 28.12
C GLY A 328 -12.01 7.48 27.04
N THR A 329 -13.24 6.97 26.97
CA THR A 329 -13.68 5.99 25.97
C THR A 329 -14.98 6.47 25.33
N TYR A 330 -15.09 6.36 24.02
CA TYR A 330 -16.35 6.48 23.30
C TYR A 330 -17.22 5.26 23.57
N VAL A 331 -18.50 5.47 23.88
CA VAL A 331 -19.46 4.42 24.23
C VAL A 331 -20.71 4.56 23.36
N VAL A 332 -21.11 3.49 22.70
CA VAL A 332 -22.39 3.38 21.98
C VAL A 332 -23.18 2.20 22.53
N THR A 333 -24.39 2.47 23.01
CA THR A 333 -25.32 1.43 23.46
C THR A 333 -26.38 1.19 22.41
N ASN A 334 -26.55 -0.04 21.97
CA ASN A 334 -27.51 -0.46 20.95
C ASN A 334 -28.32 -1.65 21.45
N SER A 335 -29.64 -1.61 21.31
CA SER A 335 -30.49 -2.75 21.66
C SER A 335 -30.29 -3.90 20.68
N MET A 336 -30.17 -5.12 21.20
CA MET A 336 -30.08 -6.35 20.41
C MET A 336 -31.48 -6.75 19.95
N SER A 337 -31.90 -6.22 18.81
CA SER A 337 -33.15 -6.59 18.15
C SER A 337 -32.92 -6.76 16.65
N GLY A 338 -33.64 -7.72 16.04
CA GLY A 338 -33.61 -7.95 14.60
C GLY A 338 -32.52 -8.93 14.15
N THR A 339 -32.03 -8.75 12.93
CA THR A 339 -31.05 -9.63 12.29
C THR A 339 -29.63 -9.39 12.79
N SER A 340 -28.78 -10.41 12.66
CA SER A 340 -27.35 -10.28 12.95
C SER A 340 -26.71 -9.18 12.11
N LYS A 341 -25.83 -8.41 12.75
CA LYS A 341 -25.07 -7.31 12.13
C LYS A 341 -23.58 -7.47 12.41
N PHE A 342 -22.78 -6.98 11.48
CA PHE A 342 -21.34 -6.76 11.63
C PHE A 342 -21.09 -5.30 11.98
N PHE A 343 -20.02 -5.05 12.74
CA PHE A 343 -19.65 -3.72 13.20
C PHE A 343 -18.20 -3.43 12.87
N ARG A 344 -17.89 -2.18 12.55
CA ARG A 344 -16.52 -1.69 12.36
C ARG A 344 -16.40 -0.25 12.81
N LEU A 345 -15.17 0.14 13.16
CA LEU A 345 -14.79 1.54 13.21
C LEU A 345 -14.33 1.97 11.81
N MET A 346 -14.84 3.10 11.35
CA MET A 346 -14.46 3.72 10.09
C MET A 346 -13.91 5.11 10.38
N TYR A 347 -12.77 5.43 9.79
CA TYR A 347 -12.27 6.79 9.73
C TYR A 347 -12.98 7.53 8.58
N PRO A 348 -13.73 8.62 8.83
CA PRO A 348 -14.28 9.46 7.79
C PRO A 348 -13.13 10.29 7.18
N TRP A 349 -12.91 10.12 5.88
CA TRP A 349 -11.90 10.83 5.10
C TRP A 349 -12.07 12.35 5.15
#